data_AF-A0A7K2NNK8-F1
#
_entry.id   AF-A0A7K2NNK8-F1
#
_cell.length_a   1.000
_cell.length_b   1.000
_cell.length_c   1.000
_cell.angle_alpha   90.00
_cell.angle_beta   90.00
_cell.angle_gamma   90.00
#
_symmetry.space_group_name_H-M   'P 1'
#
loop_
_entity.id
_entity.type
_entity.pdbx_description
1 polymer ?
#
loop_
_entity_poly.entity_id
_entity_poly.type
_entity_poly.pdbx_seq_one_letter_code
_entity_poly.pdbx_strand_id
1 'polypeptide(L)' 'HARVAERYEEQVRCAREWRDQVNSYFLRKSGVPDERGRTIH' A
#
# COMPACT_ATOMS: atom_id res chain seq x y z
N HIS A 1 -16.19 21.84 -3.19
CA HIS A 1 -15.02 21.05 -3.64
C HIS A 1 -14.18 20.47 -2.49
N ALA A 2 -14.08 21.11 -1.31
CA ALA A 2 -13.27 20.62 -0.17
C ALA A 2 -13.59 19.19 0.30
N ARG A 3 -14.88 18.84 0.50
CA ARG A 3 -15.31 17.49 0.92
C ARG A 3 -14.85 16.35 0.01
N VAL A 4 -14.67 16.62 -1.28
CA VAL A 4 -14.23 15.62 -2.25
C VAL A 4 -12.71 15.44 -2.16
N ALA A 5 -11.97 16.52 -1.98
CA ALA A 5 -10.53 16.49 -1.79
C ALA A 5 -10.14 15.69 -0.53
N GLU A 6 -10.80 15.93 0.60
CA GLU A 6 -10.57 15.20 1.86
C GLU A 6 -10.80 13.69 1.69
N ARG A 7 -11.82 13.28 0.93
CA ARG A 7 -12.07 11.87 0.64
C ARG A 7 -11.00 11.25 -0.26
N TYR A 8 -10.45 12.01 -1.21
CA TYR A 8 -9.35 11.52 -2.04
C TYR A 8 -8.06 11.37 -1.25
N GLU A 9 -7.77 12.29 -0.33
CA GLU A 9 -6.62 12.16 0.59
C GLU A 9 -6.75 10.91 1.46
N GLU A 10 -7.94 10.67 2.01
CA GLU A 10 -8.22 9.47 2.79
C GLU A 10 -8.12 8.19 1.95
N GLN A 11 -8.59 8.22 0.70
CA GLN A 11 -8.41 7.09 -0.22
C GLN A 11 -6.93 6.79 -0.47
N VAL A 12 -6.10 7.81 -0.67
CA VAL A 12 -4.65 7.65 -0.85
C VAL A 12 -4.02 7.07 0.41
N ARG A 13 -4.44 7.51 1.60
CA ARG A 13 -3.96 6.98 2.89
C ARG A 13 -4.30 5.48 3.01
N CYS A 14 -5.57 5.13 2.83
CA CYS A 14 -6.04 3.74 2.90
C CYS A 14 -5.37 2.85 1.85
N ALA A 15 -5.17 3.34 0.62
CA ALA A 15 -4.52 2.58 -0.45
C ALA A 15 -3.05 2.26 -0.11
N ARG A 16 -2.33 3.19 0.53
CA ARG A 16 -0.95 2.96 0.99
C ARG A 16 -0.90 1.90 2.10
N GLU A 17 -1.78 2.04 3.09
CA GLU A 17 -1.89 1.09 4.20
C GLU A 17 -2.20 -0.33 3.71
N TRP A 18 -3.18 -0.47 2.81
CA TRP A 18 -3.52 -1.77 2.22
C TRP A 18 -2.40 -2.37 1.38
N ARG A 19 -1.72 -1.55 0.56
CA ARG A 19 -0.57 -1.99 -0.23
C ARG A 19 0.51 -2.58 0.67
N ASP A 20 0.84 -1.89 1.76
CA ASP A 20 1.90 -2.31 2.67
C ASP A 20 1.50 -3.61 3.40
N GLN A 21 0.26 -3.67 3.92
CA GLN A 21 -0.21 -4.85 4.63
C GLN A 21 -0.20 -6.12 3.75
N VAL A 22 -0.68 -6.01 2.50
CA VAL A 22 -0.76 -7.12 1.54
C VAL A 22 0.63 -7.54 1.08
N ASN A 23 1.46 -6.59 0.63
CA ASN A 23 2.79 -6.89 0.11
C ASN A 23 3.67 -7.52 1.19
N SER A 24 3.60 -7.04 2.42
CA SER A 24 4.41 -7.56 3.52
C SER A 24 3.94 -8.93 3.98
N TYR A 25 2.63 -9.19 3.97
CA TYR A 25 2.11 -10.53 4.20
C TYR A 25 2.64 -11.52 3.15
N PHE A 26 2.50 -11.19 1.86
CA PHE A 26 2.93 -12.08 0.79
C PHE A 26 4.44 -12.24 0.72
N LEU A 27 5.22 -11.19 0.98
CA LEU A 27 6.67 -11.26 1.08
C LEU A 27 7.08 -12.22 2.20
N ARG A 28 6.54 -12.05 3.41
CA ARG A 28 6.85 -12.93 4.55
C ARG A 28 6.43 -14.37 4.31
N LYS A 29 5.30 -14.59 3.62
CA LYS A 29 4.77 -15.93 3.39
C LYS A 29 5.44 -16.67 2.24
N SER A 30 5.73 -15.97 1.14
CA SER A 30 6.24 -16.58 -0.09
C SER A 30 7.76 -16.51 -0.21
N GLY A 31 8.40 -15.53 0.43
CA GLY A 31 9.83 -15.24 0.23
C GLY A 31 10.18 -14.73 -1.17
N VAL A 32 9.20 -14.50 -2.05
CA VAL A 32 9.43 -14.00 -3.40
C VAL A 32 9.68 -12.49 -3.33
N PRO A 33 10.87 -12.01 -3.75
CA PRO A 33 11.17 -10.58 -3.73
C PRO A 33 10.38 -9.83 -4.81
N ASP A 34 10.17 -8.53 -4.59
CA ASP A 34 9.62 -7.65 -5.61
C ASP A 34 10.58 -7.54 -6.81
N GLU A 35 10.07 -7.75 -8.02
CA GLU A 35 10.87 -7.69 -9.27
C GLU A 35 11.56 -6.34 -9.46
N ARG A 36 10.92 -5.25 -9.01
CA ARG A 36 11.45 -3.88 -9.13
C ARG A 36 12.27 -3.46 -7.91
N GLY A 37 12.46 -4.33 -6.92
CA GLY A 37 13.21 -4.03 -5.71
C GLY A 37 12.62 -2.90 -4.86
N ARG A 38 11.30 -2.67 -4.92
CA ARG A 38 10.65 -1.63 -4.11
C ARG A 38 10.68 -2.00 -2.64
N THR A 39 10.75 -0.99 -1.78
CA THR A 39 10.62 -1.19 -0.33
C THR A 39 9.22 -1.71 0.01
N ILE A 40 9.18 -2.83 0.73
CA ILE A 40 7.98 -3.44 1.31
C ILE A 40 8.13 -3.32 2.85
N HIS A 41 7.11 -2.81 3.54
CA HIS A 41 7.16 -2.41 4.97
C HIS A 41 6.66 -3.50 5.93
#